data_AF-A0A9W7JG83-F1
#
_entry.id   AF-A0A9W7JG83-F1
#
_cell.length_a   1.000
_cell.length_b   1.000
_cell.length_c   1.000
_cell.angle_alpha   90.00
_cell.angle_beta   90.00
_cell.angle_gamma   90.00
#
_symmetry.space_group_name_H-M   'P 1'
#
loop_
_entity.id
_entity.type
_entity.pdbx_description
1 polymer ?
#
loop_
_entity_poly.entity_id
_entity_poly.type
_entity_poly.pdbx_seq_one_letter_code
_entity_poly.pdbx_strand_id
1 'polypeptide(L)'
;MLTTRPNMFLGYIIERLYVLKASLSPSSKPYISDYKLAFEHFCVHAASKTVLDELQKNLELSDNNMEASRMTLHRFGNTLSSSIWYELVYLEAKERVKRGDRIWQIAFDSGFKCNIVVWRSMRRVRKPSRDNPWLDCIDRYPVRA
;
A
#
# COMPACT_ATOMS: atom_id res chain seq x y z
N MET A 1 9.73 -26.76 40.16
CA MET A 1 10.38 -25.43 40.16
C MET A 1 10.67 -25.06 38.70
N LEU A 2 9.73 -24.39 38.02
CA LEU A 2 9.89 -23.93 36.63
C LEU A 2 9.48 -22.46 36.59
N THR A 3 10.46 -21.57 36.70
CA THR A 3 10.29 -20.14 36.46
C THR A 3 10.68 -19.85 35.01
N THR A 4 9.68 -19.75 34.13
CA THR A 4 9.88 -19.21 32.78
C THR A 4 10.11 -17.71 32.90
N ARG A 5 11.31 -17.28 32.52
CA ARG A 5 11.71 -15.86 32.49
C ARG A 5 10.76 -15.09 31.56
N PRO A 6 10.22 -13.93 31.97
CA PRO A 6 9.40 -13.11 31.08
C PRO A 6 10.19 -12.70 29.84
N ASN A 7 9.54 -12.82 28.67
CA ASN A 7 10.11 -12.61 27.34
C ASN A 7 10.77 -11.23 27.21
N MET A 8 12.11 -11.16 27.31
CA MET A 8 12.92 -9.95 27.11
C MET A 8 12.64 -9.26 25.75
N PHE A 9 12.17 -10.03 24.76
CA PHE A 9 11.83 -9.54 23.43
C PHE A 9 10.59 -8.61 23.44
N LEU A 10 9.61 -8.90 24.29
CA LEU A 10 8.41 -8.05 24.41
C LEU A 10 8.74 -6.75 25.15
N GLY A 11 9.61 -6.83 26.17
CA GLY A 11 10.14 -5.65 26.88
C GLY A 11 10.89 -4.70 25.95
N TYR A 12 11.74 -5.23 25.07
CA TYR A 12 12.49 -4.44 24.09
C TYR A 12 11.60 -3.72 23.07
N ILE A 13 10.53 -4.38 22.60
CA ILE A 13 9.57 -3.78 21.66
C ILE A 13 8.78 -2.67 22.36
N ILE A 14 8.31 -2.90 23.60
CA ILE A 14 7.57 -1.90 24.37
C ILE A 14 8.46 -0.69 24.68
N GLU A 15 9.71 -0.91 25.08
CA GLU A 15 10.67 0.15 25.37
C GLU A 15 10.98 0.99 24.12
N ARG A 16 11.21 0.36 22.97
CA ARG A 16 11.41 1.07 21.69
C ARG A 16 10.17 1.85 21.24
N LEU A 17 8.97 1.30 21.42
CA LEU A 17 7.71 2.00 21.15
C LEU A 17 7.52 3.21 22.07
N TYR A 18 7.91 3.09 23.34
CA TYR A 18 7.86 4.17 24.32
C TYR A 18 8.87 5.29 24.00
N VAL A 19 10.10 4.92 23.64
CA VAL A 19 11.15 5.88 23.26
C VAL A 19 10.79 6.63 21.97
N LEU A 20 10.19 5.95 20.99
CA LEU A 20 9.69 6.60 19.76
C LEU A 20 8.53 7.56 20.03
N LYS A 21 7.64 7.25 21.00
CA LYS A 21 6.59 8.17 21.43
C LYS A 21 7.13 9.34 22.24
N ALA A 22 8.16 9.13 23.05
CA ALA A 22 8.76 10.16 23.91
C ALA A 22 9.64 11.16 23.13
N SER A 23 10.19 10.78 21.97
CA SER A 23 10.97 11.68 21.11
C SER A 23 10.14 12.55 20.16
N LEU A 24 8.84 12.26 20.01
CA LEU A 24 7.90 13.09 19.25
C LEU A 24 7.35 14.17 20.18
N SER A 25 7.81 15.41 20.02
CA SER A 25 7.30 16.55 20.77
C SER A 25 5.79 16.74 20.51
N PRO A 26 4.97 17.00 21.55
CA PRO A 26 3.50 17.04 21.40
C PRO A 26 2.94 18.30 20.72
N SER A 27 3.76 19.19 20.12
CA SER A 27 3.32 20.53 19.75
C SER A 27 3.18 20.83 18.24
N SER A 28 3.37 19.87 17.35
CA SER A 28 2.99 20.06 15.95
C SER A 28 2.60 18.73 15.32
N LYS A 29 1.39 18.64 14.76
CA LYS A 29 1.06 17.51 13.88
C LYS A 29 2.12 17.46 12.79
N PRO A 30 2.75 16.30 12.51
CA PRO A 30 3.71 16.20 11.43
C PRO A 30 3.02 16.65 10.13
N TYR A 31 3.68 17.55 9.39
CA TYR A 31 3.18 18.02 8.11
C TYR A 31 3.07 16.83 7.15
N ILE A 32 1.86 16.53 6.69
CA ILE A 32 1.61 15.52 5.67
C ILE A 32 1.63 16.23 4.33
N SER A 33 2.59 15.85 3.48
CA SER A 33 2.64 16.35 2.10
C SER A 33 1.46 15.79 1.31
N ASP A 34 0.86 16.61 0.45
CA ASP A 34 -0.17 16.13 -0.46
C ASP A 34 0.45 15.30 -1.59
N TYR A 35 0.57 13.99 -1.36
CA TYR A 35 1.13 13.04 -2.33
C TYR A 35 0.31 12.94 -3.62
N LYS A 36 -0.95 13.38 -3.63
CA LYS A 36 -1.82 13.38 -4.82
C LYS A 36 -1.35 14.40 -5.86
N LEU A 37 -0.60 15.42 -5.44
CA LEU A 37 0.07 16.35 -6.36
C LEU A 37 1.33 15.73 -6.97
N ALA A 38 1.97 14.82 -6.24
CA ALA A 38 3.22 14.19 -6.65
C ALA A 38 3.01 12.98 -7.56
N PHE A 39 1.89 12.26 -7.45
CA PHE A 39 1.66 11.00 -8.16
C PHE A 39 0.26 10.90 -8.74
N GLU A 40 0.15 10.38 -9.96
CA GLU A 40 -1.12 10.13 -10.63
C GLU A 40 -1.73 8.78 -10.24
N HIS A 41 -0.91 7.79 -9.87
CA HIS A 41 -1.36 6.45 -9.49
C HIS A 41 -0.68 5.94 -8.22
N PHE A 42 -1.42 5.12 -7.47
CA PHE A 42 -0.98 4.58 -6.19
C PHE A 42 -1.16 3.06 -6.20
N CYS A 43 -0.14 2.36 -5.73
CA CYS A 43 -0.21 0.94 -5.35
C CYS A 43 0.33 0.85 -3.92
N VAL A 44 -0.54 0.51 -2.99
CA VAL A 44 -0.26 0.40 -1.56
C VAL A 44 -0.49 -1.06 -1.13
N HIS A 45 0.58 -1.84 -1.10
CA HIS A 45 0.54 -3.21 -0.64
C HIS A 45 0.64 -3.28 0.88
N ALA A 46 -0.38 -3.88 1.50
CA ALA A 46 -0.36 -4.27 2.91
C ALA A 46 -1.03 -5.63 3.12
N ALA A 47 -0.68 -6.26 4.24
CA ALA A 47 -1.15 -7.61 4.56
C ALA A 47 -2.65 -7.72 4.90
N SER A 48 -3.29 -6.61 5.28
CA SER A 48 -4.70 -6.62 5.68
C SER A 48 -5.43 -5.32 5.34
N LYS A 49 -6.76 -5.40 5.29
CA LYS A 49 -7.65 -4.25 5.05
C LYS A 49 -7.44 -3.16 6.09
N THR A 50 -7.31 -3.52 7.37
CA THR A 50 -7.09 -2.57 8.46
C THR A 50 -5.81 -1.76 8.26
N VAL A 51 -4.73 -2.39 7.78
CA VAL A 51 -3.48 -1.67 7.51
C VAL A 51 -3.66 -0.72 6.31
N LEU A 52 -4.40 -1.13 5.27
CA LEU A 52 -4.74 -0.24 4.16
C LEU A 52 -5.58 0.97 4.63
N ASP A 53 -6.55 0.76 5.53
CA ASP A 53 -7.40 1.82 6.08
C ASP A 53 -6.57 2.85 6.86
N GLU A 54 -5.65 2.39 7.69
CA GLU A 54 -4.72 3.26 8.43
C GLU A 54 -3.77 4.00 7.49
N LEU A 55 -3.23 3.35 6.46
CA LEU A 55 -2.37 4.02 5.47
C LEU A 55 -3.13 5.07 4.67
N GLN A 56 -4.35 4.76 4.22
CA GLN A 56 -5.20 5.71 3.52
C GLN A 56 -5.43 6.97 4.37
N LYS A 57 -5.75 6.78 5.65
CA LYS A 57 -5.99 7.88 6.60
C LYS A 57 -4.72 8.69 6.86
N ASN A 58 -3.59 8.03 7.12
CA ASN A 58 -2.34 8.70 7.46
C ASN A 58 -1.68 9.41 6.28
N LEU A 59 -1.97 8.99 5.03
CA LEU A 59 -1.46 9.60 3.81
C LEU A 59 -2.52 10.46 3.09
N GLU A 60 -3.71 10.61 3.67
CA GLU A 60 -4.84 11.38 3.14
C GLU A 60 -5.20 11.03 1.68
N LEU A 61 -5.14 9.72 1.36
CA LEU A 61 -5.43 9.20 0.03
C LEU A 61 -6.94 9.07 -0.19
N SER A 62 -7.36 9.33 -1.43
CA SER A 62 -8.76 9.15 -1.83
C SER A 62 -9.11 7.66 -2.01
N ASP A 63 -10.40 7.33 -2.02
CA ASP A 63 -10.84 5.95 -2.32
C ASP A 63 -10.41 5.49 -3.71
N ASN A 64 -10.38 6.41 -4.69
CA ASN A 64 -9.89 6.12 -6.04
C ASN A 64 -8.39 5.75 -6.04
N ASN A 65 -7.59 6.37 -5.16
CA ASN A 65 -6.17 6.04 -5.03
C ASN A 65 -6.00 4.64 -4.44
N MET A 66 -6.89 4.23 -3.52
CA MET A 66 -6.82 2.95 -2.83
C MET A 66 -7.54 1.82 -3.57
N GLU A 67 -8.26 2.12 -4.67
CA GLU A 67 -9.06 1.16 -5.41
C GLU A 67 -8.23 -0.06 -5.84
N ALA A 68 -7.07 0.16 -6.47
CA ALA A 68 -6.22 -0.93 -6.95
C ALA A 68 -5.79 -1.88 -5.83
N SER A 69 -5.35 -1.34 -4.69
CA SER A 69 -4.92 -2.09 -3.52
C SER A 69 -6.08 -2.87 -2.88
N ARG A 70 -7.24 -2.22 -2.72
CA ARG A 70 -8.43 -2.85 -2.14
C ARG A 70 -8.98 -3.96 -3.03
N MET A 71 -9.06 -3.74 -4.34
CA MET A 71 -9.57 -4.74 -5.28
C MET A 71 -8.61 -5.93 -5.40
N THR A 72 -7.30 -5.66 -5.40
CA THR A 72 -6.28 -6.72 -5.39
C THR A 72 -6.38 -7.57 -4.13
N LEU A 73 -6.43 -6.93 -2.95
CA LEU A 73 -6.59 -7.65 -1.69
C LEU A 73 -7.91 -8.42 -1.63
N HIS A 74 -9.00 -7.85 -2.12
CA HIS A 74 -10.30 -8.51 -2.19
C HIS A 74 -10.27 -9.78 -3.07
N ARG A 75 -9.67 -9.69 -4.27
CA ARG A 75 -9.70 -10.78 -5.25
C ARG A 75 -8.69 -11.87 -4.94
N PHE A 76 -7.45 -11.49 -4.66
CA PHE A 76 -6.32 -12.41 -4.58
C PHE A 76 -5.85 -12.66 -3.14
N GLY A 77 -6.37 -11.90 -2.17
CA GLY A 77 -5.81 -11.89 -0.84
C GLY A 77 -4.41 -11.28 -0.83
N ASN A 78 -3.65 -11.58 0.23
CA ASN A 78 -2.25 -11.21 0.33
C ASN A 78 -1.39 -12.28 -0.36
N THR A 79 -0.98 -12.04 -1.61
CA THR A 79 -0.05 -12.90 -2.36
C THR A 79 1.42 -12.55 -2.08
N LEU A 80 1.68 -12.03 -0.87
CA LEU A 80 2.97 -11.53 -0.41
C LEU A 80 3.47 -10.42 -1.34
N SER A 81 4.79 -10.33 -1.53
CA SER A 81 5.46 -9.29 -2.32
C SER A 81 4.94 -9.14 -3.76
N SER A 82 4.31 -10.17 -4.33
CA SER A 82 3.76 -10.09 -5.68
C SER A 82 2.49 -9.23 -5.78
N SER A 83 1.77 -9.01 -4.67
CA SER A 83 0.50 -8.27 -4.64
C SER A 83 0.61 -6.88 -5.27
N ILE A 84 1.72 -6.18 -5.02
CA ILE A 84 1.95 -4.82 -5.55
C ILE A 84 1.94 -4.77 -7.08
N TRP A 85 2.33 -5.88 -7.74
CA TRP A 85 2.29 -5.99 -9.20
C TRP A 85 0.87 -6.26 -9.69
N TYR A 86 0.07 -7.03 -8.94
CA TYR A 86 -1.36 -7.22 -9.22
C TYR A 86 -2.13 -5.89 -9.17
N GLU A 87 -1.75 -4.97 -8.29
CA GLU A 87 -2.28 -3.62 -8.22
C GLU A 87 -1.90 -2.77 -9.44
N LEU A 88 -0.64 -2.85 -9.89
CA LEU A 88 -0.21 -2.13 -11.09
C LEU A 88 -0.96 -2.65 -12.33
N VAL A 89 -1.04 -3.96 -12.51
CA VAL A 89 -1.74 -4.54 -13.67
C VAL A 89 -3.25 -4.32 -13.59
N TYR A 90 -3.83 -4.08 -12.41
CA TYR A 90 -5.22 -3.61 -12.27
C TYR A 90 -5.39 -2.21 -12.89
N LEU A 91 -4.49 -1.27 -12.59
CA LEU A 91 -4.50 0.08 -13.17
C LEU A 91 -4.30 0.05 -14.69
N GLU A 92 -3.42 -0.83 -15.16
CA GLU A 92 -3.22 -1.08 -16.59
C GLU A 92 -4.47 -1.68 -17.25
N ALA A 93 -5.12 -2.65 -16.60
CA ALA A 93 -6.35 -3.28 -17.10
C ALA A 93 -7.51 -2.28 -17.23
N LYS A 94 -7.57 -1.28 -16.34
CA LYS A 94 -8.50 -0.14 -16.44
C LYS A 94 -8.07 0.92 -17.45
N GLU A 95 -6.95 0.72 -18.15
CA GLU A 95 -6.34 1.67 -19.09
C GLU A 95 -6.09 3.06 -18.49
N ARG A 96 -5.88 3.13 -17.16
CA ARG A 96 -5.71 4.41 -16.44
C ARG A 96 -4.31 4.99 -16.60
N VAL A 97 -3.30 4.14 -16.79
CA VAL A 97 -1.89 4.54 -16.84
C VAL A 97 -1.53 5.13 -18.21
N LYS A 98 -1.23 6.44 -18.24
CA LYS A 98 -0.81 7.17 -19.44
C LYS A 98 0.71 7.33 -19.47
N ARG A 99 1.24 7.68 -20.65
CA ARG A 99 2.66 8.04 -20.79
C ARG A 99 2.94 9.31 -20.00
N GLY A 100 3.97 9.28 -19.16
CA GLY A 100 4.41 10.39 -18.33
C GLY A 100 3.91 10.31 -16.88
N ASP A 101 2.84 9.53 -16.62
CA ASP A 101 2.27 9.35 -15.29
C ASP A 101 3.29 8.74 -14.34
N ARG A 102 3.24 9.19 -13.08
CA ARG A 102 4.06 8.72 -11.97
C ARG A 102 3.23 7.79 -11.10
N ILE A 103 3.77 6.61 -10.86
CA ILE A 103 3.14 5.57 -10.03
C ILE A 103 3.97 5.42 -8.76
N TRP A 104 3.32 5.54 -7.61
CA TRP A 104 3.95 5.31 -6.32
C TRP A 104 3.60 3.92 -5.80
N GLN A 105 4.62 3.09 -5.61
CA GLN A 105 4.51 1.78 -4.97
C GLN A 105 5.02 1.86 -3.55
N ILE A 106 4.19 1.42 -2.60
CA ILE A 106 4.52 1.30 -1.19
C ILE A 106 4.16 -0.12 -0.77
N ALA A 107 5.11 -0.85 -0.19
CA ALA A 107 4.88 -2.21 0.28
C ALA A 107 5.36 -2.38 1.72
N PHE A 108 4.48 -2.88 2.59
CA PHE A 108 4.78 -3.16 4.00
C PHE A 108 4.99 -4.65 4.23
N ASP A 109 6.15 -4.99 4.80
CA ASP A 109 6.49 -6.36 5.18
C ASP A 109 6.25 -6.61 6.67
N SER A 110 6.33 -7.88 7.10
CA SER A 110 6.03 -8.36 8.46
C SER A 110 6.96 -7.90 9.59
N GLY A 111 7.73 -6.81 9.40
CA GLY A 111 8.79 -6.39 10.33
C GLY A 111 9.08 -4.90 10.41
N PHE A 112 8.05 -4.04 10.31
CA PHE A 112 8.18 -2.57 10.25
C PHE A 112 9.01 -2.03 9.07
N LYS A 113 9.36 -2.90 8.11
CA LYS A 113 10.03 -2.50 6.87
C LYS A 113 8.98 -2.03 5.87
N CYS A 114 9.31 -0.95 5.19
CA CYS A 114 8.53 -0.41 4.09
C CYS A 114 9.46 -0.22 2.89
N ASN A 115 9.04 -0.74 1.73
CA ASN A 115 9.72 -0.54 0.46
C ASN A 115 8.94 0.49 -0.35
N ILE A 116 9.64 1.49 -0.87
CA ILE A 116 9.03 2.58 -1.63
C ILE A 116 9.74 2.71 -2.97
N VAL A 117 8.96 2.70 -4.06
CA VAL A 117 9.47 2.90 -5.42
C VAL A 117 8.56 3.87 -6.17
N VAL A 118 9.17 4.77 -6.93
CA VAL A 118 8.46 5.67 -7.85
C VAL A 118 8.81 5.27 -9.28
N TRP A 119 7.78 4.99 -10.06
CA TRP A 119 7.91 4.69 -11.49
C TRP A 119 7.39 5.86 -12.30
N ARG A 120 7.98 6.07 -13.49
CA ARG A 120 7.41 6.93 -14.52
C ARG A 120 7.04 6.08 -15.72
N SER A 121 5.79 6.15 -16.13
CA SER A 121 5.30 5.42 -17.29
C SER A 121 5.92 5.97 -18.57
N MET A 122 6.70 5.15 -19.27
CA MET A 122 7.38 5.54 -20.50
C MET A 122 6.49 5.45 -21.74
N ARG A 123 5.37 4.73 -21.65
CA ARG A 123 4.42 4.50 -22.74
C ARG A 123 2.99 4.45 -22.21
N ARG A 124 2.02 4.81 -23.05
CA ARG A 124 0.60 4.63 -22.69
C ARG A 124 0.24 3.15 -22.81
N VAL A 125 -0.36 2.57 -21.78
CA VAL A 125 -0.88 1.21 -21.83
C VAL A 125 -2.29 1.27 -22.43
N ARG A 126 -2.38 1.07 -23.76
CA ARG A 126 -3.66 1.06 -24.51
C ARG A 126 -4.25 -0.33 -24.70
N LYS A 127 -3.43 -1.36 -24.53
CA LYS A 127 -3.82 -2.76 -24.63
C LYS A 127 -3.06 -3.46 -23.50
N PRO A 128 -3.75 -3.83 -22.40
CA PRO A 128 -3.13 -4.62 -21.36
C PRO A 128 -2.59 -5.93 -21.97
N SER A 129 -1.55 -6.51 -21.36
CA SER A 129 -1.04 -7.82 -21.80
C SER A 129 -2.19 -8.83 -21.86
N ARG A 130 -2.18 -9.74 -22.85
CA ARG A 130 -3.19 -10.81 -22.94
C ARG A 130 -3.23 -11.67 -21.67
N ASP A 131 -2.11 -11.77 -20.98
CA ASP A 131 -1.96 -12.52 -19.73
C ASP A 131 -2.28 -11.68 -18.48
N ASN A 132 -2.86 -10.48 -18.64
CA ASN A 132 -3.23 -9.66 -17.50
C ASN A 132 -4.39 -10.34 -16.74
N PRO A 133 -4.20 -10.65 -15.44
CA PRO A 133 -5.11 -11.48 -14.67
C PRO A 133 -6.47 -10.82 -14.41
N TRP A 134 -6.65 -9.55 -14.78
CA TRP A 134 -7.91 -8.82 -14.62
C TRP A 134 -8.79 -8.78 -15.85
N LEU A 135 -8.27 -9.04 -17.05
CA LEU A 135 -8.99 -8.78 -18.30
C LEU A 135 -10.35 -9.49 -18.41
N ASP A 136 -10.46 -10.68 -17.83
CA ASP A 136 -11.67 -11.50 -17.85
C ASP A 136 -12.83 -10.91 -17.02
N CYS A 137 -12.51 -9.99 -16.11
CA CYS A 137 -13.48 -9.55 -15.12
C CYS A 137 -13.33 -8.10 -14.65
N ILE A 138 -12.46 -7.31 -15.27
CA ILE A 138 -12.13 -5.96 -14.82
C ILE A 138 -13.37 -5.06 -14.75
N ASP A 139 -14.36 -5.29 -15.61
CA ASP A 139 -15.62 -4.55 -15.67
C ASP A 139 -16.51 -4.75 -14.43
N ARG A 140 -16.29 -5.83 -13.66
CA ARG A 140 -17.01 -6.10 -12.41
C ARG A 140 -16.45 -5.33 -11.21
N TYR A 141 -15.35 -4.61 -11.40
CA TYR A 141 -14.67 -3.85 -10.36
C TYR A 141 -14.80 -2.32 -10.57
N PRO A 142 -14.79 -1.50 -9.51
CA PRO A 142 -14.68 -1.91 -8.10
C PRO A 142 -15.97 -2.56 -7.57
N VAL A 143 -15.82 -3.55 -6.69
CA VAL A 143 -16.95 -4.04 -5.90
C VAL A 143 -17.29 -3.00 -4.85
N ARG A 144 -18.57 -2.65 -4.69
CA ARG A 144 -19.01 -1.77 -3.60
C ARG A 144 -18.84 -2.52 -2.28
N ALA A 145 -18.11 -1.93 -1.34
CA ALA A 145 -17.99 -2.42 0.03
C ALA A 145 -19.23 -2.04 0.86
#